data_AF-A0A4R1G515-F1
#
_entry.id   AF-A0A4R1G515-F1
#
_cell.length_a   1.000
_cell.length_b   1.000
_cell.length_c   1.000
_cell.angle_alpha   90.00
_cell.angle_beta   90.00
_cell.angle_gamma   90.00
#
_symmetry.space_group_name_H-M   'P 1'
#
loop_
_entity.id
_entity.type
_entity.pdbx_description
1 polymer ?
#
loop_
_entity_poly.entity_id
_entity_poly.type
_entity_poly.pdbx_seq_one_letter_code
_entity_poly.pdbx_strand_id
1 'polypeptide(L)'
;MITDPLFYLAAVPAVLIVGISKGGFGGGLGLLAVPMMSLVISPIQAAAIMLPILCLMDLVGLWSFRGKGDFSLLKVLIPASLVGIIVGALSFNYLSERSLEFIVGAIAVLFTLNYWLRPKQREAKQPSTARGGFWGLITGFTSFSVHAGGPPLNIYLLPLQLEKSAYIGTTIIMFAAINYLKVIPYAVLGQFSMANLSTAAVLAILAPIGVRMGYWMHHRINEKWFYRICFVFLFVTGSKLLFDAIIG
;
A
#
# COMPACT_ATOMS: atom_id res chain seq x y z
N MET A 1 8.79 21.65 -5.49
CA MET A 1 8.74 21.09 -4.14
C MET A 1 7.60 21.75 -3.39
N ILE A 2 6.79 20.98 -2.66
CA ILE A 2 5.75 21.56 -1.79
C ILE A 2 6.44 22.29 -0.64
N THR A 3 6.01 23.50 -0.32
CA THR A 3 6.60 24.33 0.75
C THR A 3 5.68 24.49 1.96
N ASP A 4 4.43 24.05 1.86
CA ASP A 4 3.45 24.14 2.95
C ASP A 4 3.85 23.25 4.15
N PRO A 5 4.06 23.83 5.35
CA PRO A 5 4.37 23.05 6.55
C PRO A 5 3.28 22.06 6.94
N LEU A 6 2.00 22.36 6.67
CA LEU A 6 0.88 21.45 7.00
C LEU A 6 0.98 20.14 6.23
N PHE A 7 1.45 20.19 4.97
CA PHE A 7 1.71 18.99 4.18
C PHE A 7 2.74 18.09 4.87
N TYR A 8 3.85 18.64 5.38
CA TYR A 8 4.88 17.84 6.02
C TYR A 8 4.42 17.24 7.36
N LEU A 9 3.50 17.89 8.09
CA LEU A 9 2.87 17.32 9.28
C LEU A 9 2.05 16.06 8.96
N ALA A 10 1.45 15.96 7.78
CA ALA A 10 0.76 14.76 7.33
C ALA A 10 1.72 13.74 6.68
N ALA A 11 2.64 14.22 5.84
CA ALA A 11 3.49 13.39 5.00
C ALA A 11 4.59 12.65 5.77
N VAL A 12 5.23 13.30 6.75
CA VAL A 12 6.31 12.67 7.53
C VAL A 12 5.81 11.46 8.33
N PRO A 13 4.72 11.56 9.13
CA PRO A 13 4.15 10.40 9.79
C PRO A 13 3.68 9.32 8.81
N ALA A 14 3.04 9.71 7.71
CA ALA A 14 2.58 8.79 6.68
C ALA A 14 3.75 7.95 6.12
N VAL A 15 4.84 8.60 5.71
CA VAL A 15 6.03 7.91 5.16
C VAL A 15 6.67 7.00 6.22
N LEU A 16 6.80 7.46 7.46
CA LEU A 16 7.38 6.66 8.54
C LEU A 16 6.52 5.43 8.87
N ILE A 17 5.20 5.56 8.96
CA ILE A 17 4.27 4.44 9.21
C ILE A 17 4.39 3.39 8.11
N VAL A 18 4.45 3.83 6.84
CA VAL A 18 4.62 2.93 5.70
C VAL A 18 5.99 2.24 5.73
N GLY A 19 7.06 2.98 6.04
CA GLY A 19 8.40 2.43 6.22
C GLY A 19 8.43 1.38 7.32
N ILE A 20 7.87 1.68 8.49
CA ILE A 20 7.77 0.75 9.63
C ILE A 20 7.02 -0.52 9.20
N SER A 21 5.91 -0.37 8.47
CA SER A 21 5.14 -1.51 7.98
C SER A 21 5.93 -2.40 7.01
N LYS A 22 6.69 -1.79 6.09
CA LYS A 22 7.57 -2.50 5.14
C LYS A 22 8.74 -3.21 5.83
N GLY A 23 9.27 -2.65 6.91
CA GLY A 23 10.44 -3.17 7.61
C GLY A 23 10.22 -4.39 8.49
N GLY A 24 8.99 -4.67 8.92
CA GLY A 24 8.75 -5.81 9.80
C GLY A 24 7.31 -6.32 9.90
N PHE A 25 6.32 -5.59 9.38
CA PHE A 25 4.90 -5.96 9.49
C PHE A 25 4.30 -6.30 8.11
N GLY A 26 5.06 -6.97 7.25
CA GLY A 26 4.56 -7.51 5.98
C GLY A 26 4.01 -6.47 4.99
N GLY A 27 4.34 -5.18 5.11
CA GLY A 27 4.00 -4.15 4.12
C GLY A 27 2.51 -3.84 3.95
N GLY A 28 1.62 -4.39 4.79
CA GLY A 28 0.17 -4.27 4.65
C GLY A 28 -0.41 -2.87 4.89
N LEU A 29 0.37 -1.92 5.44
CA LEU A 29 -0.11 -0.60 5.84
C LEU A 29 0.33 0.54 4.90
N GLY A 30 0.85 0.22 3.71
CA GLY A 30 1.05 1.20 2.63
C GLY A 30 -0.21 2.04 2.33
N LEU A 31 -1.37 1.45 2.60
CA LEU A 31 -2.70 2.03 2.45
C LEU A 31 -2.97 3.30 3.28
N LEU A 32 -2.16 3.61 4.31
CA LEU A 32 -2.42 4.76 5.19
C LEU A 32 -1.87 6.06 4.63
N ALA A 33 -0.79 5.99 3.85
CA ALA A 33 -0.08 7.19 3.45
C ALA A 33 -0.91 8.09 2.53
N VAL A 34 -1.59 7.49 1.54
CA VAL A 34 -2.43 8.25 0.61
C VAL A 34 -3.57 8.95 1.37
N PRO A 35 -4.43 8.27 2.15
CA PRO A 35 -5.48 8.93 2.92
C PRO A 35 -4.98 10.05 3.84
N MET A 36 -3.84 9.87 4.50
CA MET A 36 -3.27 10.88 5.39
C MET A 36 -2.77 12.12 4.63
N MET A 37 -2.02 11.93 3.55
CA MET A 37 -1.57 13.05 2.71
C MET A 37 -2.73 13.73 1.99
N SER A 38 -3.76 12.95 1.63
CA SER A 38 -4.98 13.43 0.99
C SER A 38 -5.83 14.35 1.86
N LEU A 39 -5.48 14.54 3.13
CA LEU A 39 -6.09 15.57 3.97
C LEU A 39 -5.63 16.98 3.58
N VAL A 40 -4.50 17.10 2.88
CA VAL A 40 -3.86 18.40 2.55
C VAL A 40 -3.64 18.58 1.05
N ILE A 41 -3.42 17.50 0.30
CA ILE A 41 -3.17 17.52 -1.14
C ILE A 41 -4.08 16.55 -1.88
N SER A 42 -4.13 16.59 -3.21
CA SER A 42 -4.98 15.66 -3.96
C SER A 42 -4.50 14.20 -3.79
N PRO A 43 -5.40 13.19 -3.83
CA PRO A 43 -5.02 11.78 -3.80
C PRO A 43 -4.06 11.38 -4.91
N ILE A 44 -4.23 11.97 -6.09
CA ILE A 44 -3.33 11.78 -7.23
C ILE A 44 -1.91 12.22 -6.88
N GLN A 45 -1.76 13.43 -6.33
CA GLN A 45 -0.46 13.97 -5.96
C GLN A 45 0.20 13.17 -4.83
N ALA A 46 -0.58 12.78 -3.81
CA ALA A 46 -0.12 11.92 -2.72
C ALA A 46 0.41 10.58 -3.25
N ALA A 47 -0.33 9.95 -4.17
CA ALA A 47 0.10 8.71 -4.79
C ALA A 47 1.38 8.89 -5.64
N ALA A 48 1.48 9.98 -6.39
CA ALA A 48 2.66 10.28 -7.19
C ALA A 48 3.93 10.50 -6.36
N ILE A 49 3.82 11.20 -5.22
CA ILE A 49 4.94 11.42 -4.28
C ILE A 49 5.34 10.11 -3.59
N MET A 50 4.38 9.28 -3.21
CA MET A 50 4.65 8.04 -2.49
C MET A 50 5.32 6.97 -3.36
N LEU A 51 5.05 6.89 -4.66
CA LEU A 51 5.53 5.78 -5.49
C LEU A 51 7.07 5.67 -5.53
N PRO A 52 7.87 6.73 -5.77
CA PRO A 52 9.32 6.65 -5.68
C PRO A 52 9.84 6.24 -4.30
N ILE A 53 9.20 6.74 -3.24
CA ILE A 53 9.54 6.41 -1.85
C ILE A 53 9.29 4.92 -1.59
N LEU A 54 8.14 4.39 -2.05
CA LEU A 54 7.79 2.98 -1.94
C LEU A 54 8.79 2.09 -2.69
N CYS A 55 9.19 2.45 -3.91
CA CYS A 55 10.22 1.73 -4.66
C CYS A 55 11.54 1.67 -3.87
N LEU A 56 11.95 2.78 -3.24
CA LEU A 56 13.16 2.81 -2.41
C LEU A 56 13.03 1.90 -1.18
N MET A 57 11.89 1.93 -0.48
CA MET A 57 11.61 1.03 0.65
C MET A 57 11.63 -0.45 0.21
N ASP A 58 11.11 -0.74 -0.97
CA ASP A 58 11.07 -2.09 -1.54
C ASP A 58 12.47 -2.63 -1.83
N LEU A 59 13.41 -1.80 -2.30
CA LEU A 59 14.81 -2.21 -2.47
C LEU A 59 15.45 -2.67 -1.14
N VAL A 60 15.21 -1.92 -0.06
CA VAL A 60 15.71 -2.27 1.28
C VAL A 60 15.03 -3.55 1.79
N GLY A 61 13.73 -3.70 1.57
CA GLY A 61 12.97 -4.91 1.93
C GLY A 61 13.46 -6.14 1.16
N LEU A 62 13.63 -6.02 -0.16
CA LEU A 62 14.15 -7.08 -1.02
C LEU A 62 15.54 -7.53 -0.57
N TRP A 63 16.40 -6.59 -0.17
CA TRP A 63 17.73 -6.90 0.36
C TRP A 63 17.66 -7.67 1.69
N SER A 64 16.73 -7.30 2.56
CA SER A 64 16.60 -7.88 3.91
C SER A 64 15.96 -9.28 3.93
N PHE A 65 15.07 -9.59 2.97
CA PHE A 65 14.32 -10.85 2.91
C PHE A 65 14.66 -11.70 1.67
N ARG A 66 15.90 -11.58 1.16
CA ARG A 66 16.37 -12.34 -0.01
C ARG A 66 16.18 -13.85 0.17
N GLY A 67 15.62 -14.49 -0.85
CA GLY A 67 15.44 -15.94 -0.89
C GLY A 67 14.35 -16.49 0.03
N LYS A 68 13.52 -15.63 0.66
CA LYS A 68 12.44 -16.09 1.54
C LYS A 68 11.07 -16.23 0.87
N GLY A 69 10.82 -15.62 -0.30
CA GLY A 69 9.49 -15.61 -0.91
C GLY A 69 9.05 -16.91 -1.58
N ASP A 70 7.75 -17.15 -1.62
CA ASP A 70 7.12 -18.27 -2.34
C ASP A 70 6.85 -17.89 -3.80
N PHE A 71 7.71 -18.38 -4.70
CA PHE A 71 7.62 -18.11 -6.12
C PHE A 71 6.44 -18.78 -6.83
N SER A 72 5.87 -19.84 -6.24
CA SER A 72 4.70 -20.52 -6.82
C SER A 72 3.47 -19.62 -6.73
N LEU A 73 3.29 -18.94 -5.60
CA LEU A 73 2.23 -17.93 -5.43
C LEU A 73 2.46 -16.70 -6.32
N LEU A 74 3.70 -16.21 -6.39
CA LEU A 74 4.06 -15.01 -7.16
C LEU A 74 3.79 -15.17 -8.66
N LYS A 75 3.99 -16.37 -9.22
CA LYS A 75 3.69 -16.67 -10.64
C LYS A 75 2.22 -16.45 -11.01
N VAL A 76 1.30 -16.54 -10.05
CA VAL A 76 -0.13 -16.27 -10.26
C VAL A 76 -0.46 -14.82 -9.91
N LEU A 77 0.07 -14.32 -8.80
CA LEU A 77 -0.28 -13.00 -8.26
C LEU A 77 0.27 -11.85 -9.11
N ILE A 78 1.52 -11.92 -9.58
CA ILE A 78 2.16 -10.83 -10.34
C ILE A 78 1.45 -10.57 -11.68
N PRO A 79 1.21 -11.58 -12.55
CA PRO A 79 0.51 -11.34 -13.81
C PRO A 79 -0.91 -10.83 -13.59
N ALA A 80 -1.63 -11.36 -12.60
CA ALA A 80 -2.98 -10.88 -12.27
C ALA A 80 -2.95 -9.42 -11.78
N SER A 81 -1.97 -9.06 -10.96
CA SER A 81 -1.80 -7.68 -10.50
C SER A 81 -1.42 -6.73 -11.62
N LEU A 82 -0.63 -7.19 -12.60
CA LEU A 82 -0.36 -6.41 -13.81
C LEU A 82 -1.66 -6.09 -14.56
N VAL A 83 -2.55 -7.06 -14.74
CA VAL A 83 -3.88 -6.81 -15.34
C VAL A 83 -4.65 -5.77 -14.51
N GLY A 84 -4.67 -5.89 -13.18
CA GLY A 84 -5.29 -4.90 -12.30
C GLY A 84 -4.71 -3.50 -12.43
N ILE A 85 -3.38 -3.38 -12.55
CA ILE A 85 -2.67 -2.11 -12.77
C ILE A 85 -3.05 -1.51 -14.11
N ILE A 86 -3.10 -2.32 -15.18
CA ILE A 86 -3.50 -1.86 -16.52
C ILE A 86 -4.94 -1.34 -16.49
N VAL A 87 -5.86 -2.09 -15.87
CA VAL A 87 -7.26 -1.64 -15.70
C VAL A 87 -7.33 -0.33 -14.91
N GLY A 88 -6.57 -0.20 -13.83
CA GLY A 88 -6.45 1.03 -13.06
C GLY A 88 -5.92 2.20 -13.90
N ALA A 89 -4.87 1.98 -14.67
CA ALA A 89 -4.25 3.00 -15.51
C ALA A 89 -5.17 3.46 -16.65
N LEU A 90 -5.86 2.52 -17.30
CA LEU A 90 -6.82 2.84 -18.37
C LEU A 90 -8.05 3.57 -17.85
N SER A 91 -8.52 3.24 -16.64
CA SER A 91 -9.64 3.92 -16.01
C SER A 91 -9.28 5.29 -15.43
N PHE A 92 -7.99 5.56 -15.15
CA PHE A 92 -7.52 6.76 -14.47
C PHE A 92 -8.04 8.08 -15.08
N ASN A 93 -7.96 8.24 -16.40
CA ASN A 93 -8.38 9.47 -17.09
C ASN A 93 -9.91 9.69 -17.10
N TYR A 94 -10.71 8.68 -16.73
CA TYR A 94 -12.16 8.78 -16.63
C TYR A 94 -12.64 9.09 -15.21
N LEU A 95 -11.73 9.12 -14.22
CA LEU A 95 -12.05 9.36 -12.83
C LEU A 95 -11.83 10.83 -12.50
N SER A 96 -12.88 11.51 -12.05
CA SER A 96 -12.74 12.82 -11.43
C SER A 96 -12.00 12.71 -10.10
N GLU A 97 -11.45 13.83 -9.63
CA GLU A 97 -10.77 13.90 -8.32
C GLU A 97 -11.68 13.41 -7.19
N ARG A 98 -12.96 13.80 -7.22
CA ARG A 98 -14.00 13.34 -6.28
C ARG A 98 -14.25 11.84 -6.35
N SER A 99 -14.26 11.25 -7.56
CA SER A 99 -14.36 9.80 -7.71
C SER A 99 -13.15 9.08 -7.09
N LEU A 100 -11.95 9.66 -7.22
CA LEU A 100 -10.75 9.11 -6.59
C LEU A 100 -10.81 9.24 -5.06
N GLU A 101 -11.21 10.38 -4.51
CA GLU A 101 -11.44 10.54 -3.07
C GLU A 101 -12.43 9.52 -2.52
N PHE A 102 -13.56 9.33 -3.23
CA PHE A 102 -14.54 8.31 -2.90
C PHE A 102 -13.94 6.91 -2.92
N ILE A 103 -13.19 6.56 -3.99
CA ILE A 103 -12.55 5.25 -4.12
C ILE A 103 -11.53 5.02 -3.00
N VAL A 104 -10.66 6.00 -2.71
CA VAL A 104 -9.68 5.96 -1.62
C VAL A 104 -10.39 5.72 -0.29
N GLY A 105 -11.40 6.54 0.02
CA GLY A 105 -12.14 6.47 1.26
C GLY A 105 -12.92 5.17 1.41
N ALA A 106 -13.59 4.71 0.35
CA ALA A 106 -14.33 3.44 0.33
C ALA A 106 -13.40 2.25 0.56
N ILE A 107 -12.26 2.21 -0.14
CA ILE A 107 -11.24 1.18 0.03
C ILE A 107 -10.71 1.17 1.48
N ALA A 108 -10.39 2.34 2.04
CA ALA A 108 -9.92 2.48 3.41
C ALA A 108 -10.93 1.95 4.44
N VAL A 109 -12.21 2.34 4.31
CA VAL A 109 -13.27 1.91 5.22
C VAL A 109 -13.58 0.42 5.06
N LEU A 110 -13.78 -0.07 3.82
CA LEU A 110 -14.07 -1.48 3.56
C LEU A 110 -12.97 -2.41 4.09
N PHE A 111 -11.71 -2.03 3.93
CA PHE A 111 -10.61 -2.83 4.45
C PHE A 111 -10.47 -2.76 5.96
N THR A 112 -10.80 -1.63 6.58
CA THR A 112 -10.88 -1.55 8.06
C THR A 112 -11.99 -2.45 8.59
N LEU A 113 -13.19 -2.37 8.01
CA LEU A 113 -14.32 -3.21 8.40
C LEU A 113 -13.99 -4.69 8.21
N ASN A 114 -13.38 -5.06 7.08
CA ASN A 114 -12.91 -6.41 6.86
C ASN A 114 -11.90 -6.82 7.94
N TYR A 115 -10.93 -5.98 8.32
CA TYR A 115 -9.98 -6.32 9.38
C TYR A 115 -10.65 -6.56 10.75
N TRP A 116 -11.63 -5.75 11.13
CA TRP A 116 -12.32 -5.88 12.42
C TRP A 116 -13.34 -7.01 12.48
N LEU A 117 -14.05 -7.27 11.37
CA LEU A 117 -15.13 -8.25 11.30
C LEU A 117 -14.65 -9.64 10.87
N ARG A 118 -13.40 -9.78 10.39
CA ARG A 118 -12.90 -11.05 9.87
C ARG A 118 -12.94 -12.13 10.96
N PRO A 119 -13.66 -13.25 10.73
CA PRO A 119 -13.66 -14.35 11.67
C PRO A 119 -12.25 -14.96 11.77
N LYS A 120 -11.85 -15.35 12.98
CA LYS A 120 -10.60 -16.08 13.20
C LYS A 120 -10.70 -17.44 12.50
N GLN A 121 -9.99 -17.61 11.39
CA GLN A 121 -9.90 -18.88 10.69
C GLN A 121 -9.01 -19.84 11.47
N ARG A 122 -9.51 -21.05 11.73
CA ARG A 122 -8.80 -22.08 12.49
C ARG A 122 -7.94 -22.98 11.60
N GLU A 123 -8.32 -23.17 10.33
CA GLU A 123 -7.64 -24.08 9.41
C GLU A 123 -6.97 -23.34 8.24
N ALA A 124 -5.79 -23.84 7.84
CA ALA A 124 -5.06 -23.36 6.68
C ALA A 124 -5.81 -23.75 5.40
N LYS A 125 -5.97 -22.79 4.49
CA LYS A 125 -6.52 -23.04 3.15
C LYS A 125 -5.41 -23.41 2.19
N GLN A 126 -5.72 -24.26 1.21
CA GLN A 126 -4.79 -24.54 0.13
C GLN A 126 -4.72 -23.39 -0.90
N PRO A 127 -3.54 -23.18 -1.53
CA PRO A 127 -3.39 -22.26 -2.65
C PRO A 127 -4.36 -22.59 -3.78
N SER A 128 -5.05 -21.58 -4.30
CA SER A 128 -5.94 -21.72 -5.46
C SER A 128 -5.57 -20.68 -6.50
N THR A 129 -5.32 -21.12 -7.73
CA THR A 129 -4.96 -20.24 -8.85
C THR A 129 -6.09 -19.26 -9.18
N ALA A 130 -7.34 -19.72 -9.15
CA ALA A 130 -8.50 -18.86 -9.43
C ALA A 130 -8.65 -17.75 -8.38
N ARG A 131 -8.56 -18.10 -7.09
CA ARG A 131 -8.59 -17.11 -5.99
C ARG A 131 -7.38 -16.19 -6.03
N GLY A 132 -6.20 -16.73 -6.34
CA GLY A 132 -4.96 -15.95 -6.48
C GLY A 132 -5.04 -14.96 -7.63
N GLY A 133 -5.58 -15.37 -8.78
CA GLY A 133 -5.83 -14.50 -9.92
C GLY A 133 -6.82 -13.37 -9.58
N PHE A 134 -7.95 -13.70 -8.98
CA PHE A 134 -8.94 -12.70 -8.57
C PHE A 134 -8.36 -11.68 -7.58
N TRP A 135 -7.80 -12.15 -6.47
CA TRP A 135 -7.25 -11.25 -5.44
C TRP A 135 -5.99 -10.53 -5.90
N GLY A 136 -5.19 -11.12 -6.80
CA GLY A 136 -4.08 -10.47 -7.48
C GLY A 136 -4.55 -9.30 -8.34
N LEU A 137 -5.60 -9.48 -9.15
CA LEU A 137 -6.19 -8.41 -9.93
C LEU A 137 -6.66 -7.25 -9.04
N ILE A 138 -7.44 -7.55 -7.98
CA ILE A 138 -7.90 -6.53 -7.04
C ILE A 138 -6.70 -5.85 -6.34
N THR A 139 -5.65 -6.60 -5.99
CA THR A 139 -4.40 -6.07 -5.42
C THR A 139 -3.71 -5.08 -6.37
N GLY A 140 -3.57 -5.43 -7.65
CA GLY A 140 -2.99 -4.56 -8.66
C GLY A 140 -3.79 -3.27 -8.85
N PHE A 141 -5.11 -3.41 -9.00
CA PHE A 141 -6.03 -2.27 -9.19
C PHE A 141 -5.98 -1.31 -8.00
N THR A 142 -6.23 -1.81 -6.78
CA THR A 142 -6.22 -0.98 -5.56
C THR A 142 -4.84 -0.40 -5.25
N SER A 143 -3.76 -1.12 -5.59
CA SER A 143 -2.40 -0.59 -5.46
C SER A 143 -2.12 0.52 -6.45
N PHE A 144 -2.55 0.41 -7.71
CA PHE A 144 -2.36 1.46 -8.70
C PHE A 144 -3.09 2.74 -8.28
N SER A 145 -4.37 2.61 -7.91
CA SER A 145 -5.23 3.76 -7.62
C SER A 145 -4.82 4.51 -6.37
N VAL A 146 -4.51 3.81 -5.28
CA VAL A 146 -4.38 4.44 -3.94
C VAL A 146 -3.28 3.83 -3.06
N HIS A 147 -2.38 3.03 -3.63
CA HIS A 147 -1.34 2.28 -2.90
C HIS A 147 -1.89 1.30 -1.85
N ALA A 148 -3.16 0.88 -1.97
CA ALA A 148 -3.82 -0.01 -1.00
C ALA A 148 -3.94 -1.48 -1.45
N GLY A 149 -2.89 -2.01 -2.09
CA GLY A 149 -2.87 -3.43 -2.48
C GLY A 149 -2.68 -4.42 -1.32
N GLY A 150 -2.29 -3.94 -0.12
CA GLY A 150 -2.04 -4.77 1.07
C GLY A 150 -3.23 -5.65 1.49
N PRO A 151 -4.41 -5.06 1.77
CA PRO A 151 -5.57 -5.79 2.24
C PRO A 151 -6.11 -6.88 1.29
N PRO A 152 -6.30 -6.65 -0.03
CA PRO A 152 -6.77 -7.72 -0.91
C PRO A 152 -5.76 -8.85 -1.04
N LEU A 153 -4.46 -8.54 -1.06
CA LEU A 153 -3.42 -9.55 -1.00
C LEU A 153 -3.51 -10.37 0.30
N ASN A 154 -3.77 -9.72 1.44
CA ASN A 154 -3.94 -10.36 2.74
C ASN A 154 -5.24 -11.17 2.87
N ILE A 155 -6.27 -10.88 2.09
CA ILE A 155 -7.46 -11.74 2.02
C ILE A 155 -7.07 -13.10 1.43
N TYR A 156 -6.16 -13.12 0.44
CA TYR A 156 -5.66 -14.35 -0.17
C TYR A 156 -4.54 -15.04 0.63
N LEU A 157 -3.52 -14.32 1.08
CA LEU A 157 -2.33 -14.90 1.70
C LEU A 157 -2.52 -15.33 3.15
N LEU A 158 -3.22 -14.56 3.99
CA LEU A 158 -3.36 -14.88 5.42
C LEU A 158 -4.00 -16.25 5.70
N PRO A 159 -5.05 -16.69 4.96
CA PRO A 159 -5.60 -18.02 5.12
C PRO A 159 -4.66 -19.17 4.77
N LEU A 160 -3.61 -18.91 3.97
CA LEU A 160 -2.63 -19.94 3.59
C LEU A 160 -1.69 -20.30 4.75
N GLN A 161 -1.64 -19.48 5.81
CA GLN A 161 -0.82 -19.70 7.00
C GLN A 161 0.64 -20.06 6.68
N LEU A 162 1.22 -19.35 5.71
CA LEU A 162 2.62 -19.51 5.33
C LEU A 162 3.54 -19.30 6.54
N GLU A 163 4.71 -19.93 6.50
CA GLU A 163 5.79 -19.61 7.44
C GLU A 163 6.07 -18.10 7.41
N LYS A 164 6.36 -17.51 8.57
CA LYS A 164 6.40 -16.06 8.73
C LYS A 164 7.38 -15.39 7.76
N SER A 165 8.56 -15.97 7.56
CA SER A 165 9.56 -15.46 6.62
C SER A 165 9.06 -15.57 5.18
N ALA A 166 8.40 -16.69 4.83
CA ALA A 166 7.76 -16.87 3.53
C ALA A 166 6.65 -15.87 3.24
N TYR A 167 5.77 -15.59 4.20
CA TYR A 167 4.73 -14.58 4.07
C TYR A 167 5.32 -13.18 3.83
N ILE A 168 6.29 -12.77 4.65
CA ILE A 168 6.92 -11.45 4.55
C ILE A 168 7.69 -11.34 3.23
N GLY A 169 8.50 -12.34 2.87
CA GLY A 169 9.27 -12.37 1.63
C GLY A 169 8.39 -12.32 0.39
N THR A 170 7.30 -13.11 0.36
CA THR A 170 6.32 -13.09 -0.74
C THR A 170 5.70 -11.72 -0.90
N THR A 171 5.29 -11.09 0.20
CA THR A 171 4.63 -9.78 0.17
C THR A 171 5.58 -8.66 -0.26
N ILE A 172 6.84 -8.71 0.17
CA ILE A 172 7.88 -7.75 -0.27
C ILE A 172 8.12 -7.88 -1.77
N ILE A 173 8.35 -9.10 -2.29
CA ILE A 173 8.58 -9.31 -3.73
C ILE A 173 7.35 -8.88 -4.53
N MET A 174 6.15 -9.20 -4.04
CA MET A 174 4.90 -8.84 -4.68
C MET A 174 4.73 -7.32 -4.82
N PHE A 175 4.93 -6.56 -3.73
CA PHE A 175 4.78 -5.11 -3.79
C PHE A 175 5.93 -4.41 -4.49
N ALA A 176 7.16 -4.93 -4.42
CA ALA A 176 8.25 -4.45 -5.24
C ALA A 176 7.88 -4.58 -6.72
N ALA A 177 7.46 -5.77 -7.16
CA ALA A 177 7.03 -5.99 -8.55
C ALA A 177 5.90 -5.02 -8.94
N ILE A 178 4.84 -4.92 -8.14
CA ILE A 178 3.72 -3.99 -8.38
C ILE A 178 4.19 -2.54 -8.49
N ASN A 179 5.00 -2.06 -7.54
CA ASN A 179 5.42 -0.67 -7.50
C ASN A 179 6.32 -0.32 -8.68
N TYR A 180 7.23 -1.21 -9.06
CA TYR A 180 8.03 -1.03 -10.28
C TYR A 180 7.17 -1.11 -11.56
N LEU A 181 6.19 -2.01 -11.64
CA LEU A 181 5.25 -2.07 -12.76
C LEU A 181 4.42 -0.78 -12.90
N LYS A 182 4.11 -0.10 -11.80
CA LYS A 182 3.35 1.16 -11.78
C LYS A 182 4.14 2.37 -12.27
N VAL A 183 5.48 2.31 -12.24
CA VAL A 183 6.33 3.42 -12.71
C VAL A 183 5.99 3.80 -14.15
N ILE A 184 5.77 2.81 -15.02
CA ILE A 184 5.45 3.03 -16.43
C ILE A 184 4.14 3.80 -16.61
N PRO A 185 2.96 3.32 -16.14
CA PRO A 185 1.72 4.05 -16.30
C PRO A 185 1.72 5.39 -15.56
N TYR A 186 2.39 5.53 -14.41
CA TYR A 186 2.53 6.83 -13.74
C TYR A 186 3.31 7.84 -14.59
N ALA A 187 4.38 7.39 -15.25
CA ALA A 187 5.15 8.23 -16.17
C ALA A 187 4.32 8.63 -17.40
N VAL A 188 3.60 7.67 -18.01
CA VAL A 188 2.72 7.92 -19.17
C VAL A 188 1.58 8.88 -18.82
N LEU A 189 1.02 8.77 -17.61
CA LEU A 189 -0.04 9.66 -17.10
C LEU A 189 0.49 11.00 -16.57
N GLY A 190 1.78 11.30 -16.75
CA GLY A 190 2.38 12.59 -16.38
C GLY A 190 2.48 12.85 -14.88
N GLN A 191 2.44 11.81 -14.03
CA GLN A 191 2.37 11.97 -12.58
C GLN A 191 3.72 12.35 -11.94
N PHE A 192 4.83 12.14 -12.65
CA PHE A 192 6.19 12.46 -12.20
C PHE A 192 6.62 13.87 -12.57
N SER A 193 5.86 14.87 -12.11
CA SER A 193 6.27 16.27 -12.21
C SER A 193 7.53 16.56 -11.36
N MET A 194 8.31 17.57 -11.76
CA MET A 194 9.48 18.00 -10.97
C MET A 194 9.10 18.37 -9.52
N ALA A 195 7.91 18.94 -9.32
CA ALA A 195 7.41 19.26 -7.99
C ALA A 195 7.18 18.02 -7.13
N ASN A 196 6.60 16.96 -7.69
CA ASN A 196 6.35 15.70 -6.98
C ASN A 196 7.66 14.95 -6.73
N LEU A 197 8.55 14.86 -7.72
CA LEU A 197 9.83 14.17 -7.60
C LEU A 197 10.77 14.85 -6.58
N SER A 198 10.86 16.19 -6.59
CA SER A 198 11.65 16.92 -5.59
C SER A 198 11.11 16.72 -4.17
N THR A 199 9.78 16.73 -4.01
CA THR A 199 9.14 16.45 -2.70
C THR A 199 9.38 15.01 -2.25
N ALA A 200 9.26 14.05 -3.18
CA ALA A 200 9.56 12.65 -2.92
C ALA A 200 11.02 12.44 -2.53
N ALA A 201 11.97 13.12 -3.17
CA ALA A 201 13.40 13.03 -2.84
C ALA A 201 13.70 13.51 -1.41
N VAL A 202 13.09 14.61 -0.97
CA VAL A 202 13.22 15.10 0.41
C VAL A 202 12.66 14.09 1.42
N LEU A 203 11.48 13.53 1.15
CA LEU A 203 10.85 12.54 2.02
C LEU A 203 11.53 11.16 1.95
N ALA A 204 12.23 10.83 0.86
CA ALA A 204 12.87 9.55 0.64
C ALA A 204 13.97 9.25 1.68
N ILE A 205 14.57 10.28 2.29
CA ILE A 205 15.52 10.09 3.40
C ILE A 205 14.89 9.34 4.60
N LEU A 206 13.57 9.47 4.76
CA LEU A 206 12.82 8.78 5.82
C LEU A 206 12.56 7.31 5.50
N ALA A 207 12.68 6.89 4.23
CA ALA A 207 12.44 5.51 3.83
C ALA A 207 13.37 4.50 4.54
N PRO A 208 14.70 4.61 4.46
CA PRO A 208 15.59 3.68 5.17
C PRO A 208 15.43 3.77 6.69
N ILE A 209 15.15 4.97 7.23
CA ILE A 209 14.91 5.18 8.67
C ILE A 209 13.67 4.41 9.11
N GLY A 210 12.54 4.62 8.43
CA GLY A 210 11.28 3.94 8.74
C GLY A 210 11.38 2.43 8.60
N VAL A 211 12.01 1.93 7.53
CA VAL A 211 12.21 0.48 7.32
C VAL A 211 13.06 -0.13 8.43
N ARG A 212 14.18 0.52 8.81
CA ARG A 212 15.04 0.03 9.89
C ARG A 212 14.34 0.09 11.25
N MET A 213 13.58 1.15 11.51
CA MET A 213 12.72 1.25 12.70
C MET A 213 11.70 0.11 12.73
N GLY A 214 11.03 -0.18 11.60
CA GLY A 214 10.08 -1.29 11.48
C GLY A 214 10.69 -2.64 11.81
N TYR A 215 11.88 -2.92 11.26
CA TYR A 215 12.63 -4.14 11.55
C TYR A 215 12.93 -4.28 13.05
N TRP A 216 13.39 -3.20 13.68
CA TRP A 216 13.67 -3.18 15.13
C TRP A 216 12.39 -3.31 15.99
N MET A 217 11.32 -2.58 15.63
CA MET A 217 10.04 -2.57 16.34
C MET A 217 9.32 -3.91 16.27
N HIS A 218 9.43 -4.61 15.15
CA HIS A 218 8.81 -5.91 14.94
C HIS A 218 9.18 -6.95 16.02
N HIS A 219 10.38 -6.85 16.59
CA HIS A 219 10.82 -7.73 17.68
C HIS A 219 10.42 -7.25 19.08
N ARG A 220 9.89 -6.04 19.23
CA ARG A 220 9.62 -5.41 20.55
C ARG A 220 8.18 -4.98 20.76
N ILE A 221 7.39 -4.85 19.70
CA ILE A 221 6.02 -4.35 19.77
C ILE A 221 5.04 -5.48 19.46
N ASN A 222 3.94 -5.50 20.21
CA ASN A 222 2.83 -6.38 19.91
C ASN A 222 2.18 -5.98 18.58
N GLU A 223 2.39 -6.80 17.55
CA GLU A 223 1.86 -6.61 16.20
C GLU A 223 0.36 -6.23 16.21
N LYS A 224 -0.44 -6.84 17.10
CA LYS A 224 -1.89 -6.56 17.20
C LYS A 224 -2.18 -5.10 17.53
N TRP A 225 -1.43 -4.50 18.44
CA TRP A 225 -1.65 -3.11 18.85
C TRP A 225 -1.24 -2.14 17.74
N PHE A 226 -0.12 -2.41 17.09
CA PHE A 226 0.33 -1.62 15.95
C PHE A 226 -0.72 -1.62 14.83
N TYR A 227 -1.21 -2.80 14.42
CA TYR A 227 -2.26 -2.90 13.41
C TYR A 227 -3.55 -2.20 13.84
N ARG A 228 -4.00 -2.37 15.10
CA ARG A 228 -5.21 -1.69 15.59
C ARG A 228 -5.13 -0.18 15.44
N ILE A 229 -4.02 0.43 15.87
CA ILE A 229 -3.83 1.88 15.77
C ILE A 229 -3.88 2.33 14.31
N CYS A 230 -3.15 1.63 13.44
CA CYS A 230 -3.13 1.96 12.02
C CYS A 230 -4.51 1.83 11.35
N PHE A 231 -5.27 0.76 11.63
CA PHE A 231 -6.61 0.62 11.10
C PHE A 231 -7.60 1.65 11.67
N VAL A 232 -7.45 2.09 12.93
CA VAL A 232 -8.23 3.21 13.46
C VAL A 232 -7.95 4.50 12.67
N PHE A 233 -6.68 4.84 12.44
CA PHE A 233 -6.33 6.00 11.61
C PHE A 233 -6.84 5.87 10.18
N LEU A 234 -6.81 4.66 9.62
CA LEU A 234 -7.31 4.39 8.27
C LEU A 234 -8.80 4.62 8.20
N PHE A 235 -9.55 4.15 9.21
CA PHE A 235 -10.98 4.35 9.28
C PHE A 235 -11.31 5.83 9.38
N VAL A 236 -10.65 6.58 10.28
CA VAL A 236 -10.90 8.02 10.46
C VAL A 236 -10.60 8.80 9.18
N THR A 237 -9.41 8.60 8.58
CA THR A 237 -9.03 9.31 7.35
C THR A 237 -9.87 8.88 6.15
N GLY A 238 -10.18 7.60 6.02
CA GLY A 238 -11.06 7.07 4.99
C GLY A 238 -12.50 7.56 5.09
N SER A 239 -13.07 7.62 6.31
CA SER A 239 -14.40 8.17 6.56
C SER A 239 -14.46 9.66 6.24
N LYS A 240 -13.41 10.43 6.57
CA LYS A 240 -13.31 11.85 6.19
C LYS A 240 -13.30 12.00 4.67
N LEU A 241 -12.48 11.24 3.94
CA LEU A 241 -12.45 11.29 2.47
C LEU A 241 -13.78 10.89 1.83
N LEU A 242 -14.48 9.90 2.39
CA LEU A 242 -15.84 9.56 1.94
C LEU A 242 -16.82 10.70 2.18
N PHE A 243 -16.76 11.33 3.35
CA PHE A 243 -17.62 12.46 3.70
C PHE A 243 -17.41 13.62 2.72
N ASP A 244 -16.15 14.01 2.48
CA ASP A 244 -15.80 15.07 1.54
C ASP A 244 -16.26 14.73 0.11
N ALA A 245 -16.06 13.47 -0.32
CA ALA A 245 -16.49 13.04 -1.63
C ALA A 245 -18.02 12.97 -1.79
N ILE A 246 -18.80 12.88 -0.72
CA ILE A 246 -20.27 12.83 -0.79
C ILE A 246 -20.90 14.21 -0.62
N ILE A 247 -20.38 15.02 0.30
CA ILE A 247 -20.98 16.30 0.70
C ILE A 247 -20.36 17.50 -0.01
N GLY A 248 -19.15 17.32 -0.58
CA GLY A 248 -18.48 18.33 -1.39
C GLY A 248 -19.30 18.86 -2.55
#